data_AF-A0A927N2V8-F1
#
_entry.id   AF-A0A927N2V8-F1
#
_cell.length_a   1.000
_cell.length_b   1.000
_cell.length_c   1.000
_cell.angle_alpha   90.00
_cell.angle_beta   90.00
_cell.angle_gamma   90.00
#
_symmetry.space_group_name_H-M   'P 1'
#
loop_
_entity.id
_entity.type
_entity.pdbx_description
1 polymer ?
#
loop_
_entity_poly.entity_id
_entity_poly.type
_entity_poly.pdbx_seq_one_letter_code
_entity_poly.pdbx_strand_id
1 'polypeptide(L)'
;MFESGGGAFRVTWHYPGGDPNDVTSLSLWEYDPDNADDFVDNIRQIRNGTSVIFTDISYTVDGTNRKAELYFRGPCTDNFVHVDD
;
A
#
# COMPACT_ATOMS: atom_id res chain seq x y z
N MET A 1 5.37 2.78 -6.02
CA MET A 1 4.25 3.75 -6.06
C MET A 1 3.30 3.33 -7.17
N PHE A 2 1.99 3.48 -6.96
CA PHE A 2 0.94 3.17 -7.95
C PHE A 2 -0.19 4.21 -7.82
N GLU A 3 -0.93 4.43 -8.91
CA GLU A 3 -2.07 5.34 -8.92
C GLU A 3 -3.36 4.57 -8.64
N SER A 4 -4.26 5.12 -7.83
CA SER A 4 -5.63 4.60 -7.67
C SER A 4 -6.67 5.68 -7.97
N GLY A 5 -7.85 5.24 -8.44
CA GLY A 5 -9.03 6.10 -8.58
C GLY A 5 -9.81 6.30 -7.27
N GLY A 6 -9.30 5.85 -6.13
CA GLY A 6 -10.02 5.85 -4.84
C GLY A 6 -10.96 4.67 -4.65
N GLY A 7 -10.89 3.69 -5.56
CA GLY A 7 -11.63 2.43 -5.49
C GLY A 7 -11.00 1.47 -4.47
N ALA A 8 -11.64 0.32 -4.31
CA ALA A 8 -11.03 -0.76 -3.54
C ALA A 8 -9.94 -1.43 -4.37
N PHE A 9 -8.77 -1.66 -3.77
CA PHE A 9 -7.68 -2.40 -4.41
C PHE A 9 -7.18 -3.49 -3.46
N ARG A 10 -6.68 -4.57 -4.05
CA ARG A 10 -6.06 -5.67 -3.32
C ARG A 10 -4.55 -5.55 -3.40
N VAL A 11 -3.91 -5.90 -2.31
CA VAL A 11 -2.47 -5.97 -2.21
C VAL A 11 -2.08 -7.34 -1.72
N THR A 12 -1.19 -8.01 -2.45
CA THR A 12 -0.67 -9.33 -2.10
C THR A 12 0.83 -9.27 -1.91
N TRP A 13 1.31 -9.83 -0.79
CA TRP A 13 2.74 -9.86 -0.48
C TRP A 13 3.39 -11.15 -0.92
N HIS A 14 4.52 -11.01 -1.61
CA HIS A 14 5.38 -12.09 -2.04
C HIS A 14 6.79 -11.83 -1.54
N TYR A 15 7.21 -12.50 -0.47
CA TYR A 15 8.56 -12.37 0.08
C TYR A 15 9.34 -13.68 -0.16
N PRO A 16 10.03 -13.81 -1.32
CA PRO A 16 10.80 -15.00 -1.66
C PRO A 16 12.03 -15.10 -0.76
N GLY A 17 12.03 -16.06 0.16
CA GLY A 17 13.17 -16.37 1.02
C GLY A 17 13.05 -15.92 2.48
N GLY A 18 11.90 -15.38 2.90
CA GLY A 18 11.67 -15.05 4.31
C GLY A 18 11.37 -16.23 5.21
N ASP A 19 11.53 -16.00 6.51
CA ASP A 19 11.05 -16.94 7.54
C ASP A 19 9.51 -16.96 7.48
N PRO A 20 8.84 -18.13 7.48
CA PRO A 20 7.38 -18.21 7.61
C PRO A 20 6.82 -17.58 8.91
N ASN A 21 7.68 -17.26 9.88
CA ASN A 21 7.37 -16.51 11.10
C ASN A 21 7.67 -15.01 11.01
N ASP A 22 8.15 -14.50 9.86
CA ASP A 22 8.42 -13.08 9.70
C ASP A 22 7.10 -12.29 9.78
N VAL A 23 6.87 -11.72 10.95
CA VAL A 23 5.82 -10.74 11.22
C VAL A 23 6.40 -9.38 10.89
N THR A 24 6.16 -8.92 9.66
CA THR A 24 6.54 -7.57 9.24
C THR A 24 5.38 -6.60 9.35
N SER A 25 5.69 -5.31 9.43
CA SER A 25 4.72 -4.23 9.35
C SER A 25 5.03 -3.33 8.16
N LEU A 26 4.00 -2.90 7.46
CA LEU A 26 4.08 -2.00 6.34
C LEU A 26 3.04 -0.91 6.52
N SER A 27 3.40 0.31 6.17
CA SER A 27 2.46 1.42 6.16
C SER A 27 2.17 1.81 4.72
N LEU A 28 0.90 2.07 4.44
CA LEU A 28 0.42 2.68 3.20
C LEU A 28 0.33 4.19 3.41
N TRP A 29 0.88 4.92 2.45
CA TRP A 29 0.90 6.38 2.43
C TRP A 29 0.41 6.87 1.07
N GLU A 30 -0.17 8.05 1.08
CA GLU A 30 -0.46 8.82 -0.11
C GLU A 30 0.57 9.95 -0.24
N TYR A 31 1.02 10.18 -1.47
CA TYR A 31 2.01 11.21 -1.78
C TYR A 31 1.29 12.49 -2.21
N ASP A 32 1.45 13.53 -1.41
CA ASP A 32 0.95 14.88 -1.72
C ASP A 32 2.17 15.77 -2.09
N PRO A 33 2.29 16.25 -3.33
CA PRO A 33 3.41 17.09 -3.75
C PRO A 33 3.38 18.51 -3.17
N ASP A 34 2.21 18.98 -2.72
CA ASP A 34 1.97 20.33 -2.23
C ASP A 34 1.97 20.40 -0.69
N ASN A 35 1.65 19.30 0.00
CA ASN A 35 1.68 19.18 1.46
C ASN A 35 2.59 18.03 1.93
N ALA A 36 2.32 17.52 3.13
CA ALA A 36 3.01 16.35 3.66
C ALA A 36 2.19 15.11 3.33
N ASP A 37 2.86 14.04 2.91
CA ASP A 37 2.27 12.72 2.65
C ASP A 37 1.30 12.27 3.74
N ASP A 38 0.13 11.80 3.31
CA ASP A 38 -0.93 11.35 4.21
C ASP A 38 -0.76 9.88 4.58
N PHE A 39 -0.91 9.59 5.86
CA PHE A 39 -0.96 8.22 6.35
C PHE A 39 -2.33 7.61 6.03
N VAL A 40 -2.34 6.52 5.28
CA VAL A 40 -3.58 5.83 4.90
C VAL A 40 -3.87 4.69 5.88
N ASP A 41 -2.91 3.77 6.06
CA ASP A 41 -3.11 2.62 6.96
C ASP A 41 -1.79 1.93 7.34
N ASN A 42 -1.85 1.06 8.35
CA ASN A 42 -0.78 0.19 8.77
C ASN A 42 -1.22 -1.28 8.72
N ILE A 43 -0.47 -2.06 7.95
CA ILE A 43 -0.64 -3.49 7.84
C ILE A 43 0.35 -4.15 8.77
N ARG A 44 -0.15 -5.01 9.66
CA ARG A 44 0.67 -5.76 10.61
C ARG A 44 0.57 -7.24 10.31
N GLN A 45 1.58 -7.97 10.76
CA GLN A 45 1.62 -9.44 10.64
C GLN A 45 1.56 -9.91 9.19
N ILE A 46 2.23 -9.18 8.29
CA ILE A 46 2.31 -9.52 6.88
C ILE A 46 3.17 -10.78 6.75
N ARG A 47 2.56 -11.85 6.23
CA ARG A 47 3.24 -13.11 5.88
C ARG A 47 3.27 -13.29 4.37
N ASN A 48 4.19 -14.10 3.88
CA ASN A 48 4.24 -14.46 2.47
C ASN A 48 2.90 -15.07 2.00
N GLY A 49 2.38 -14.56 0.88
CA GLY A 49 1.08 -14.96 0.31
C GLY A 49 -0.14 -14.31 0.97
N THR A 50 0.05 -13.40 1.94
CA THR A 50 -1.08 -12.67 2.54
C THR A 50 -1.61 -11.64 1.55
N SER A 51 -2.94 -11.52 1.48
CA SER A 51 -3.60 -10.46 0.73
C SER A 51 -4.43 -9.59 1.68
N VAL A 52 -4.40 -8.28 1.46
CA VAL A 52 -5.23 -7.29 2.16
C VAL A 52 -6.01 -6.51 1.10
N ILE A 53 -7.26 -6.21 1.41
CA ILE A 53 -8.10 -5.36 0.56
C ILE A 53 -8.25 -4.03 1.28
N PHE A 54 -7.89 -2.95 0.59
CA PHE A 54 -8.13 -1.59 1.02
C PHE A 54 -9.47 -1.14 0.45
N THR A 55 -10.32 -0.59 1.30
CA THR A 55 -11.60 0.01 0.91
C THR A 55 -11.68 1.42 1.44
N ASP A 56 -12.61 2.21 0.89
CA ASP A 56 -12.91 3.57 1.37
C ASP A 56 -11.70 4.53 1.36
N ILE A 57 -10.74 4.31 0.45
CA ILE A 57 -9.56 5.17 0.27
C ILE A 57 -9.82 6.37 -0.65
N SER A 58 -11.08 6.64 -1.01
CA SER A 58 -11.41 7.76 -1.90
C SER A 58 -11.09 9.14 -1.32
N TYR A 59 -10.88 9.24 -0.01
CA TYR A 59 -10.43 10.47 0.65
C TYR A 59 -8.97 10.82 0.34
N THR A 60 -8.19 9.87 -0.15
CA THR A 60 -6.79 10.07 -0.55
C THR A 60 -6.67 10.46 -2.03
N VAL A 61 -7.80 10.65 -2.73
CA VAL A 61 -7.78 11.10 -4.13
C VAL A 61 -7.69 12.62 -4.12
N ASP A 62 -6.59 13.13 -4.66
CA ASP A 62 -6.26 14.54 -4.60
C ASP A 62 -5.97 15.13 -6.00
N GLY A 63 -5.46 16.37 -5.99
CA GLY A 63 -4.83 16.98 -7.15
C GLY A 63 -5.73 17.27 -8.35
N THR A 64 -5.08 17.75 -9.42
CA THR A 64 -5.72 18.06 -10.71
C THR A 64 -5.99 16.82 -11.59
N ASN A 65 -5.27 15.72 -11.37
CA ASN A 65 -5.41 14.46 -12.12
C ASN A 65 -6.50 13.54 -11.52
N ARG A 66 -7.03 13.85 -10.32
CA ARG A 66 -8.04 13.07 -9.61
C ARG A 66 -7.60 11.63 -9.38
N LYS A 67 -6.36 11.47 -8.89
CA LYS A 67 -5.76 10.18 -8.54
C LYS A 67 -5.23 10.25 -7.11
N ALA A 68 -4.97 9.06 -6.56
CA ALA A 68 -4.23 8.89 -5.32
C ALA A 68 -2.88 8.26 -5.65
N GLU A 69 -1.80 8.90 -5.22
CA GLU A 69 -0.42 8.48 -5.51
C GLU A 69 0.09 7.64 -4.34
N LEU A 70 -0.30 6.36 -4.33
CA LEU A 70 -0.09 5.48 -3.19
C LEU A 70 1.27 4.79 -3.21
N TYR A 71 1.89 4.69 -2.03
CA TYR A 71 3.11 3.92 -1.87
C TYR A 71 3.20 3.25 -0.50
N PHE A 72 3.94 2.16 -0.47
CA PHE A 72 4.22 1.44 0.77
C PHE A 72 5.55 1.86 1.35
N ARG A 73 5.61 1.95 2.67
CA ARG A 73 6.83 2.21 3.44
C ARG A 73 7.06 1.11 4.47
N GLY A 74 8.26 0.53 4.46
CA GLY A 74 8.66 -0.56 5.35
C GLY A 74 9.67 -1.52 4.69
N PRO A 75 9.93 -2.70 5.28
CA PRO A 75 10.96 -3.63 4.80
C PRO A 75 10.57 -4.41 3.52
N CYS A 76 9.32 -4.33 3.06
CA CYS A 76 8.75 -5.21 2.04
C CYS A 76 7.98 -4.43 0.94
N THR A 77 8.58 -3.41 0.32
CA THR A 77 7.82 -2.36 -0.41
C THR A 77 7.73 -2.50 -1.93
N ASP A 78 8.80 -2.87 -2.65
CA ASP A 78 8.80 -2.70 -4.12
C ASP A 78 8.82 -4.01 -4.92
N ASN A 79 9.68 -4.97 -4.59
CA ASN A 79 9.74 -6.27 -5.31
C ASN A 79 8.81 -7.34 -4.71
N PHE A 80 8.12 -6.99 -3.62
CA PHE A 80 7.43 -7.95 -2.77
C PHE A 80 5.93 -7.67 -2.68
N VAL A 81 5.43 -6.71 -3.45
CA VAL A 81 4.05 -6.26 -3.42
C VAL A 81 3.46 -6.37 -4.81
N HIS A 82 2.35 -7.09 -4.92
CA HIS A 82 1.50 -7.10 -6.10
C HIS A 82 0.21 -6.36 -5.79
N VAL A 83 -0.18 -5.42 -6.65
CA VAL A 83 -1.39 -4.62 -6.49
C VAL A 83 -2.35 -4.93 -7.63
N ASP A 84 -3.59 -5.26 -7.27
CA ASP A 84 -4.73 -5.40 -8.18
C ASP A 84 -5.72 -4.26 -7.87
N ASP A 85 -5.79 -3.23 -8.73
CA ASP A 85 -6.73 -2.09 -8.67
C ASP A 85 -7.78 -2.20 -9.80
#